data_AF-A0A9J6C1T2-F1
#
_entry.id   AF-A0A9J6C1T2-F1
#
_cell.length_a   1.000
_cell.length_b   1.000
_cell.length_c   1.000
_cell.angle_alpha   90.00
_cell.angle_beta   90.00
_cell.angle_gamma   90.00
#
_symmetry.space_group_name_H-M   'P 1'
#
loop_
_entity.id
_entity.type
_entity.pdbx_description
1 polymer ?
#
loop_
_entity_poly.entity_id
_entity_poly.type
_entity_poly.pdbx_seq_one_letter_code
_entity_poly.pdbx_strand_id
1 'polypeptide(L)'
;MASKAFENVKMLPRIRNALSPASGTGQFYERSAKSIRLFKQGCTNRPFFQIVVMERRKPHYEPVIEQVGTYDPMPNKYNQIMVSFNYERIRHWIGHGAHISTPVLELLGLSGFYPIYPKTYMKAWRARATEAKKETVQESS
;
A
#
# COMPACT_ATOMS: atom_id res chain seq x y z
N MET A 1 -46.42 24.66 -20.37
CA MET A 1 -45.08 25.16 -20.70
C MET A 1 -44.47 25.81 -19.47
N ALA A 2 -43.38 25.26 -18.94
CA ALA A 2 -42.29 25.94 -18.22
C ALA A 2 -41.58 24.89 -17.36
N SER A 3 -40.61 24.21 -18.00
CA SER A 3 -39.60 23.39 -17.36
C SER A 3 -38.85 24.25 -16.34
N LYS A 4 -38.99 23.97 -15.04
CA LYS A 4 -38.03 24.46 -14.04
C LYS A 4 -36.79 23.59 -14.18
N ALA A 5 -35.77 24.19 -14.79
CA ALA A 5 -34.44 23.65 -14.91
C ALA A 5 -33.99 23.12 -13.55
N PHE A 6 -33.75 21.81 -13.47
CA PHE A 6 -32.91 21.25 -12.43
C PHE A 6 -31.54 21.89 -12.59
N GLU A 7 -31.26 22.83 -11.69
CA GLU A 7 -29.98 23.47 -11.54
C GLU A 7 -28.98 22.36 -11.18
N ASN A 8 -28.29 21.86 -12.20
CA ASN A 8 -27.15 20.95 -12.07
C ASN A 8 -26.02 21.75 -11.43
N VAL A 9 -26.10 21.94 -10.11
CA VAL A 9 -24.97 22.34 -9.29
C VAL A 9 -23.98 21.18 -9.40
N LYS A 10 -23.03 21.30 -10.34
CA LYS A 10 -21.78 20.57 -10.30
C LYS A 10 -21.21 20.82 -8.90
N MET A 11 -21.45 19.88 -7.99
CA MET A 11 -20.79 19.83 -6.69
C MET A 11 -19.32 19.64 -6.98
N LEU A 12 -18.60 20.75 -7.15
CA LEU A 12 -17.15 20.74 -7.06
C LEU A 12 -16.82 20.09 -5.71
N PRO A 13 -15.89 19.13 -5.66
CA PRO A 13 -15.45 18.58 -4.40
C PRO A 13 -15.09 19.77 -3.53
N ARG A 14 -15.75 19.91 -2.37
CA ARG A 14 -15.50 20.99 -1.43
C ARG A 14 -14.08 20.77 -0.92
N ILE A 15 -13.09 21.33 -1.61
CA ILE A 15 -11.68 21.33 -1.22
C ILE A 15 -11.66 22.12 0.09
N ARG A 16 -11.72 21.41 1.22
CA ARG A 16 -11.45 22.01 2.50
C ARG A 16 -9.93 22.14 2.57
N ASN A 17 -9.42 23.31 2.16
CA ASN A 17 -8.06 23.71 2.49
C ASN A 17 -8.00 23.87 4.02
N ALA A 18 -7.64 22.79 4.70
CA ALA A 18 -7.22 22.80 6.09
C ALA A 18 -5.90 22.02 6.17
N LEU A 19 -4.78 22.73 6.14
CA LEU A 19 -3.47 22.18 6.56
C LEU A 19 -3.52 22.02 8.09
N SER A 20 -2.90 21.03 8.78
CA SER A 20 -1.79 20.08 8.53
C SER A 20 -1.86 18.95 9.61
N PRO A 21 -1.14 17.81 9.49
CA PRO A 21 0.05 17.68 10.35
C PRO A 21 1.19 16.92 9.63
N ALA A 22 2.24 17.61 9.20
CA ALA A 22 3.51 17.04 8.69
C ALA A 22 3.49 16.32 7.31
N SER A 23 2.46 16.54 6.49
CA SER A 23 2.25 15.86 5.20
C SER A 23 3.02 16.48 4.02
N GLY A 24 3.81 15.66 3.34
CA GLY A 24 4.29 15.98 1.99
C GLY A 24 3.12 16.22 1.02
N THR A 25 2.90 17.48 0.67
CA THR A 25 2.31 18.05 -0.59
C THR A 25 0.99 17.53 -1.18
N GLY A 26 0.32 16.49 -0.65
CA GLY A 26 -0.88 15.91 -1.25
C GLY A 26 -2.21 16.59 -0.92
N GLN A 27 -3.05 16.74 -1.96
CA GLN A 27 -4.45 17.15 -1.79
C GLN A 27 -5.29 16.00 -1.20
N PHE A 28 -5.93 16.27 -0.07
CA PHE A 28 -6.86 15.37 0.60
C PHE A 28 -8.31 15.65 0.16
N TYR A 29 -8.99 14.64 -0.36
CA TYR A 29 -10.40 14.72 -0.67
C TYR A 29 -11.21 13.82 0.28
N GLU A 30 -12.14 14.44 1.00
CA GLU A 30 -12.91 13.78 2.06
C GLU A 30 -13.69 12.56 1.55
N ARG A 31 -14.30 12.66 0.37
CA ARG A 31 -15.17 11.61 -0.21
C ARG A 31 -14.46 10.60 -1.12
N SER A 32 -13.15 10.73 -1.33
CA SER A 32 -12.42 9.79 -2.19
C SER A 32 -12.11 8.49 -1.44
N ALA A 33 -12.07 7.37 -2.18
CA ALA A 33 -11.64 6.09 -1.64
C ALA A 33 -10.11 6.10 -1.49
N LYS A 34 -9.63 5.94 -0.25
CA LYS A 34 -8.20 5.89 0.07
C LYS A 34 -7.70 4.45 0.06
N SER A 35 -6.44 4.28 -0.29
CA SER A 35 -5.73 3.03 -0.14
C SER A 35 -4.36 3.21 0.50
N ILE A 36 -4.01 2.26 1.36
CA ILE A 36 -2.67 2.07 1.89
C ILE A 36 -1.93 1.18 0.90
N ARG A 37 -0.92 1.73 0.23
CA ARG A 37 -0.21 1.05 -0.87
C ARG A 37 1.29 1.32 -0.83
N LEU A 38 2.05 0.48 -1.53
CA LEU A 38 3.49 0.70 -1.74
C LEU A 38 3.70 1.75 -2.81
N PHE A 39 4.49 2.77 -2.50
CA PHE A 39 4.92 3.82 -3.40
C PHE A 39 6.37 3.58 -3.77
N LYS A 40 6.62 3.25 -5.04
CA LYS A 40 7.96 2.98 -5.54
C LYS A 40 8.74 4.30 -5.64
N GLN A 41 9.86 4.34 -4.95
CA GLN A 41 10.85 5.39 -4.98
C GLN A 41 12.24 4.74 -5.21
N GLY A 42 13.28 5.57 -5.35
CA GLY A 42 14.66 5.12 -5.51
C GLY A 42 15.14 5.22 -6.95
N CYS A 43 16.29 4.60 -7.20
CA CYS A 43 16.97 4.66 -8.49
C CYS A 43 16.74 3.38 -9.30
N THR A 44 17.11 3.40 -10.58
CA THR A 44 17.18 2.19 -11.40
C THR A 44 18.03 1.14 -10.69
N ASN A 45 17.55 -0.12 -10.67
CA ASN A 45 18.17 -1.25 -9.96
C ASN A 45 18.33 -1.10 -8.44
N ARG A 46 17.80 -0.04 -7.81
CA ARG A 46 17.75 0.15 -6.36
C ARG A 46 16.33 0.54 -5.93
N PRO A 47 15.40 -0.44 -5.87
CA PRO A 47 14.03 -0.18 -5.46
C PRO A 47 13.99 0.15 -3.96
N PHE A 48 13.21 1.18 -3.62
CA PHE A 48 12.84 1.53 -2.25
C PHE A 48 11.34 1.84 -2.23
N PHE A 49 10.61 1.34 -1.25
CA PHE A 49 9.17 1.56 -1.18
C PHE A 49 8.82 2.37 0.06
N GLN A 50 8.02 3.41 -0.13
CA GLN A 50 7.32 4.05 0.98
C GLN A 50 5.95 3.42 1.12
N ILE A 51 5.47 3.23 2.35
CA ILE A 51 4.12 2.79 2.62
C ILE A 51 3.29 4.04 2.83
N VAL A 52 2.37 4.31 1.93
CA VAL A 52 1.68 5.60 1.85
C VAL A 52 0.18 5.43 1.79
N VAL A 53 -0.51 6.46 2.24
CA VAL A 53 -1.94 6.65 2.02
C VAL A 53 -2.12 7.57 0.83
N MET A 54 -2.82 7.10 -0.18
CA MET A 54 -3.21 7.90 -1.34
C MET A 54 -4.60 7.50 -1.80
N GLU A 55 -5.21 8.29 -2.65
CA GLU A 55 -6.44 7.88 -3.32
C GLU A 55 -6.19 6.71 -4.26
N ARG A 56 -7.14 5.78 -4.30
CA ARG A 56 -7.04 4.55 -5.08
C ARG A 56 -6.80 4.81 -6.57
N ARG A 57 -7.42 5.86 -7.11
CA ARG A 57 -7.37 6.21 -8.55
C ARG A 57 -6.20 7.10 -8.92
N LYS A 58 -5.51 7.68 -7.94
CA LYS A 58 -4.39 8.60 -8.22
C LYS A 58 -3.18 7.86 -8.78
N PRO A 59 -2.46 8.45 -9.74
CA PRO A 59 -1.25 7.87 -10.30
C PRO A 59 -0.10 7.89 -9.29
N HIS A 60 0.95 7.14 -9.59
CA HIS A 60 2.09 6.94 -8.69
C HIS A 60 3.07 8.12 -8.63
N TYR A 61 2.98 9.12 -9.50
CA TYR A 61 3.86 10.30 -9.46
C TYR A 61 3.22 11.48 -8.71
N GLU A 62 1.96 11.35 -8.31
CA GLU A 62 1.28 12.42 -7.59
C GLU A 62 1.68 12.48 -6.11
N PRO A 63 1.59 13.66 -5.51
CA PRO A 63 1.75 13.84 -4.07
C PRO A 63 0.84 12.91 -3.24
N VAL A 64 1.43 12.29 -2.22
CA VAL A 64 0.76 11.39 -1.28
C VAL A 64 0.02 12.17 -0.19
N ILE A 65 -1.01 11.59 0.42
CA ILE A 65 -1.71 12.25 1.55
C ILE A 65 -0.83 12.18 2.80
N GLU A 66 -0.33 10.98 3.11
CA GLU A 66 0.48 10.71 4.30
C GLU A 66 1.41 9.51 4.05
N GLN A 67 2.62 9.57 4.57
CA GLN A 67 3.53 8.43 4.64
C GLN A 67 3.38 7.75 6.01
N VAL A 68 3.06 6.46 6.01
CA VAL A 68 2.80 5.66 7.22
C VAL A 68 3.85 4.58 7.47
N GLY A 69 4.87 4.48 6.61
CA GLY A 69 5.95 3.51 6.78
C GLY A 69 6.94 3.48 5.62
N THR A 70 7.87 2.53 5.67
CA THR A 70 8.88 2.26 4.64
C THR A 70 9.13 0.77 4.50
N TYR A 71 9.61 0.37 3.33
CA TYR A 71 9.99 -0.99 3.00
C TYR A 71 11.20 -0.97 2.07
N ASP A 72 12.32 -1.52 2.53
CA ASP A 72 13.51 -1.76 1.73
C ASP A 72 13.61 -3.26 1.40
N PRO A 73 13.37 -3.66 0.14
CA PRO A 73 13.47 -5.06 -0.27
C PRO A 73 14.92 -5.57 -0.36
N MET A 74 15.91 -4.67 -0.42
CA MET A 74 17.30 -5.07 -0.50
C MET A 74 17.85 -5.36 0.90
N PRO A 75 18.52 -6.49 1.11
CA PRO A 75 19.12 -6.80 2.39
C PRO A 75 20.24 -5.82 2.72
N ASN A 76 20.33 -5.44 3.99
CA ASN A 76 21.46 -4.67 4.50
C ASN A 76 22.72 -5.56 4.67
N LYS A 77 23.79 -4.99 5.22
CA LYS A 77 25.04 -5.72 5.52
C LYS A 77 24.86 -6.92 6.45
N TYR A 78 23.79 -6.95 7.24
CA TYR A 78 23.42 -8.02 8.16
C TYR A 78 22.40 -9.01 7.57
N ASN A 79 22.15 -8.94 6.26
CA ASN A 79 21.18 -9.76 5.54
C ASN A 79 19.73 -9.60 6.04
N GLN A 80 19.38 -8.41 6.53
CA GLN A 80 18.05 -8.10 7.02
C GLN A 80 17.31 -7.18 6.05
N ILE A 81 16.02 -7.46 5.86
CA ILE A 81 15.08 -6.64 5.11
C ILE A 81 14.42 -5.68 6.08
N MET A 82 14.50 -4.38 5.81
CA MET A 82 13.99 -3.35 6.71
C MET A 82 12.56 -2.95 6.34
N VAL A 83 11.66 -3.03 7.31
CA VAL A 83 10.27 -2.57 7.21
C VAL A 83 9.96 -1.73 8.43
N SER A 84 9.38 -0.55 8.22
CA SER A 84 8.92 0.32 9.30
C SER A 84 7.44 0.63 9.11
N PHE A 85 6.70 0.59 10.21
CA PHE A 85 5.26 0.86 10.24
C PHE A 85 4.92 1.83 11.37
N ASN A 86 4.11 2.84 11.04
CA ASN A 86 3.37 3.60 12.03
C ASN A 86 2.00 2.96 12.24
N TYR A 87 1.92 2.05 13.22
CA TYR A 87 0.69 1.29 13.50
C TYR A 87 -0.49 2.15 13.92
N GLU A 88 -0.24 3.26 14.64
CA GLU A 88 -1.29 4.17 15.08
C GLU A 88 -1.98 4.82 13.87
N ARG A 89 -1.18 5.35 12.94
CA ARG A 89 -1.69 5.99 11.72
C ARG A 89 -2.34 4.98 10.79
N ILE A 90 -1.77 3.78 10.65
CA ILE A 90 -2.38 2.70 9.87
C ILE A 90 -3.76 2.35 10.44
N ARG A 91 -3.88 2.15 11.76
CA ARG A 91 -5.16 1.86 12.43
C ARG A 91 -6.17 2.99 12.21
N HIS A 92 -5.74 4.24 12.35
CA HIS A 92 -6.57 5.41 12.07
C HIS A 92 -7.16 5.35 10.64
N TRP A 93 -6.32 5.15 9.62
CA TRP A 93 -6.78 5.14 8.23
C TRP A 93 -7.66 3.94 7.90
N ILE A 94 -7.41 2.78 8.49
CA ILE A 94 -8.30 1.62 8.38
C ILE A 94 -9.68 1.94 8.98
N GLY A 95 -9.71 2.61 10.15
CA GLY A 95 -10.96 3.08 10.77
C GLY A 95 -11.72 4.09 9.91
N HIS A 96 -11.02 4.87 9.09
CA HIS A 96 -11.60 5.78 8.10
C HIS A 96 -11.97 5.11 6.76
N GLY A 97 -11.94 3.77 6.70
CA GLY A 97 -12.34 3.00 5.51
C GLY A 97 -11.28 2.93 4.40
N ALA A 98 -9.99 3.13 4.72
CA ALA A 98 -8.93 2.95 3.73
C ALA A 98 -8.74 1.45 3.40
N HIS A 99 -8.64 1.14 2.11
CA HIS A 99 -8.34 -0.22 1.65
C HIS A 99 -6.84 -0.51 1.67
N ILE A 100 -6.43 -1.71 2.07
CA ILE A 100 -5.02 -2.10 2.08
C ILE A 100 -4.71 -2.90 0.82
N SER A 101 -3.59 -2.62 0.15
CA SER A 101 -3.16 -3.42 -1.00
C SER A 101 -2.59 -4.78 -0.56
N THR A 102 -2.64 -5.78 -1.45
CA THR A 102 -2.16 -7.14 -1.17
C THR A 102 -0.71 -7.22 -0.68
N PRO A 103 0.30 -6.52 -1.25
CA PRO A 103 1.67 -6.61 -0.73
C PRO A 103 1.80 -5.97 0.67
N VAL A 104 1.04 -4.93 0.98
CA VAL A 104 1.04 -4.33 2.32
C VAL A 104 0.38 -5.27 3.33
N LEU A 105 -0.69 -5.97 2.95
CA LEU A 105 -1.29 -7.02 3.77
C LEU A 105 -0.33 -8.17 4.06
N GLU A 106 0.45 -8.60 3.06
CA GLU A 106 1.49 -9.62 3.27
C GLU A 106 2.53 -9.15 4.30
N LEU A 107 3.02 -7.90 4.20
CA LEU A 107 3.98 -7.34 5.16
C LEU A 107 3.38 -7.17 6.58
N LEU A 108 2.15 -6.69 6.70
CA LEU A 108 1.45 -6.56 7.98
C LEU A 108 1.11 -7.92 8.62
N GLY A 109 0.91 -8.94 7.79
CA GLY A 109 0.76 -10.32 8.22
C GLY A 109 2.04 -10.88 8.83
N LEU A 110 3.19 -10.59 8.20
CA LEU A 110 4.50 -10.97 8.72
C LEU A 110 4.89 -10.23 10.00
N SER A 111 4.43 -8.99 10.19
CA SER A 111 4.68 -8.25 11.43
C SER A 111 3.81 -8.68 12.61
N GLY A 112 2.82 -9.55 12.39
CA GLY A 112 1.86 -9.98 13.41
C GLY A 112 0.74 -8.96 13.71
N PHE A 113 0.68 -7.85 12.98
CA PHE A 113 -0.41 -6.87 13.13
C PHE A 113 -1.72 -7.34 12.46
N TYR A 114 -1.60 -8.11 11.37
CA TYR A 114 -2.72 -8.73 10.67
C TYR A 114 -2.54 -10.25 10.64
N PRO A 115 -3.59 -11.06 10.43
CA PRO A 115 -3.40 -12.47 10.08
C PRO A 115 -2.58 -12.63 8.80
N ILE A 116 -1.83 -13.73 8.73
CA ILE A 116 -1.03 -14.07 7.54
C ILE A 116 -1.95 -14.19 6.32
N TYR A 117 -1.63 -13.44 5.26
CA TYR A 117 -2.44 -13.41 4.05
C TYR A 117 -2.48 -14.79 3.36
N PRO A 118 -3.62 -15.29 2.86
CA PRO A 118 -3.75 -16.64 2.30
C PRO A 118 -2.76 -16.96 1.17
N LYS A 119 -2.41 -15.96 0.34
CA LYS A 119 -1.44 -16.13 -0.76
C LYS A 119 -0.05 -16.49 -0.25
N THR A 120 0.32 -16.10 0.97
CA THR A 120 1.60 -16.45 1.60
C THR A 120 1.69 -17.96 1.80
N TYR A 121 0.64 -18.60 2.34
CA TYR A 121 0.59 -20.06 2.50
C TYR A 121 0.64 -20.78 1.15
N MET A 122 -0.13 -20.30 0.16
CA MET A 122 -0.13 -20.88 -1.18
C MET A 122 1.25 -20.77 -1.85
N LYS A 123 1.96 -19.64 -1.66
CA LYS A 123 3.31 -19.44 -2.19
C LYS A 123 4.30 -20.41 -1.54
N ALA A 124 4.22 -20.58 -0.23
CA ALA A 124 5.06 -21.53 0.50
C ALA A 124 4.82 -22.98 0.04
N TRP A 125 3.56 -23.40 -0.12
CA TRP A 125 3.21 -24.73 -0.63
C TRP A 125 3.78 -24.98 -2.02
N ARG A 126 3.64 -24.02 -2.95
CA ARG A 126 4.20 -24.11 -4.30
C ARG A 126 5.73 -24.16 -4.31
N ALA A 127 6.38 -23.40 -3.42
CA ALA A 127 7.84 -23.39 -3.31
C ALA A 127 8.35 -24.79 -2.89
N ARG A 128 7.77 -25.36 -1.82
CA ARG A 128 8.11 -26.72 -1.35
C ARG A 128 7.89 -27.79 -2.42
N ALA A 129 6.77 -27.70 -3.16
CA ALA A 129 6.50 -28.64 -4.25
C ALA A 129 7.53 -28.53 -5.40
N THR A 130 8.03 -27.32 -5.67
CA THR A 130 9.08 -27.10 -6.66
C THR A 130 10.43 -27.63 -6.17
N GLU A 131 10.75 -27.44 -4.90
CA GLU A 131 11.97 -27.95 -4.26
C GLU A 131 12.02 -29.48 -4.30
N ALA A 132 10.94 -30.15 -3.87
CA ALA A 132 10.83 -31.62 -3.92
C ALA A 132 11.01 -32.15 -5.35
N LYS A 133 10.45 -31.49 -6.37
CA LYS A 133 10.67 -31.86 -7.78
C LYS A 133 12.12 -31.70 -8.21
N LYS A 134 12.83 -30.66 -7.76
CA LYS A 134 14.24 -30.46 -8.07
C LYS A 134 15.12 -31.55 -7.45
N GLU A 135 14.84 -31.91 -6.20
CA GLU A 135 15.52 -33.00 -5.50
C GLU A 135 15.35 -34.32 -6.26
N THR A 136 14.12 -34.68 -6.67
CA THR A 136 13.88 -35.90 -7.44
C THR A 136 14.60 -35.95 -8.79
N VAL A 137 14.74 -34.81 -9.47
CA VAL A 137 15.46 -34.73 -10.76
C VAL A 137 16.98 -34.91 -10.53
N GLN A 138 17.51 -34.32 -9.47
CA GLN A 138 18.92 -34.38 -9.11
C GLN A 138 19.34 -35.78 -8.66
N GLU A 139 18.47 -36.54 -7.99
CA GLU A 139 18.73 -37.94 -7.61
C GLU A 139 18.68 -38.92 -8.79
N SER A 140 18.01 -38.55 -9.88
CA SER A 140 17.87 -39.38 -11.09
C SER A 140 18.94 -39.14 -12.16
N SER A 141 19.82 -38.16 -11.95
CA SER A 141 20.93 -37.80 -12.86
C SER A 141 22.26 -38.29 -12.31
#